data_AF-A0AAD7J1Q4-F1
#
_entry.id   AF-A0AAD7J1Q4-F1
#
_cell.length_a   1.000
_cell.length_b   1.000
_cell.length_c   1.000
_cell.angle_alpha   90.00
_cell.angle_beta   90.00
_cell.angle_gamma   90.00
#
_symmetry.space_group_name_H-M   'P 1'
#
loop_
_entity.id
_entity.type
_entity.pdbx_description
1 polymer ?
#
loop_
_entity_poly.entity_id
_entity_poly.type
_entity_poly.pdbx_seq_one_letter_code
_entity_poly.pdbx_strand_id
1 'polypeptide(L)'
;MDMLNGAALAPMNVRSDGTVVFATPAGNAKLPLIVLRDNGLWARWTFDHRAETSGRDLDVVSELVRWDDLVKTFTKVTGKPAVYRSLTLDQWWANFDDRANNPMASDKKRGDGSTTIKQNFSAFWRVLRDELIIDKDMDWIRSIHPETYTLERENNYDGTGKTSLKNALGQKNPWGFRPDFAKDL
;
A
#
# COMPACT_ATOMS: atom_id res chain seq x y z
N MET A 1 -8.07 -2.03 -6.28
CA MET A 1 -6.87 -2.07 -5.44
C MET A 1 -6.91 -0.94 -4.43
N ASP A 2 -7.62 -1.16 -3.31
CA ASP A 2 -7.76 -0.16 -2.24
C ASP A 2 -6.43 0.23 -1.58
N MET A 3 -5.47 -0.69 -1.53
CA MET A 3 -4.14 -0.42 -0.96
C MET A 3 -3.41 0.72 -1.69
N LEU A 4 -3.64 0.88 -3.00
CA LEU A 4 -3.07 1.97 -3.81
C LEU A 4 -3.74 3.32 -3.58
N ASN A 5 -4.83 3.37 -2.81
CA ASN A 5 -5.44 4.63 -2.39
C ASN A 5 -4.80 5.17 -1.10
N GLY A 6 -4.15 4.31 -0.30
CA GLY A 6 -3.54 4.69 0.97
C GLY A 6 -2.19 5.38 0.77
N ALA A 7 -1.85 6.38 1.58
CA ALA A 7 -0.68 7.22 1.32
C ALA A 7 0.69 6.54 1.40
N ALA A 8 0.77 5.30 1.87
CA ALA A 8 2.00 4.53 1.73
C ALA A 8 2.25 4.09 0.28
N LEU A 9 1.19 3.77 -0.48
CA LEU A 9 1.29 3.15 -1.82
C LEU A 9 0.65 3.99 -2.94
N ALA A 10 -0.08 5.05 -2.59
CA ALA A 10 -0.61 6.00 -3.56
C ALA A 10 0.51 6.76 -4.28
N PRO A 11 0.27 7.25 -5.51
CA PRO A 11 1.20 8.14 -6.20
C PRO A 11 1.61 9.30 -5.30
N MET A 12 2.91 9.57 -5.25
CA MET A 12 3.45 10.69 -4.48
C MET A 12 3.23 12.02 -5.20
N ASN A 13 3.26 12.03 -6.53
CA ASN A 13 3.08 13.26 -7.30
C ASN A 13 2.53 12.98 -8.71
N VAL A 14 2.02 14.03 -9.34
CA VAL A 14 1.80 14.10 -10.79
C VAL A 14 2.68 15.23 -11.32
N ARG A 15 3.58 14.92 -12.25
CA ARG A 15 4.47 15.90 -12.89
C ARG A 15 3.67 16.89 -13.73
N SER A 16 4.31 18.00 -14.10
CA SER A 16 3.71 19.02 -14.98
C SER A 16 3.32 18.49 -16.36
N ASP A 17 3.96 17.42 -16.84
CA ASP A 17 3.63 16.73 -18.09
C ASP A 17 2.48 15.71 -17.97
N GLY A 18 1.88 15.58 -16.77
CA GLY A 18 0.80 14.63 -16.49
C GLY A 18 1.26 13.23 -16.08
N THR A 19 2.57 12.98 -15.96
CA THR A 19 3.11 11.69 -15.52
C THR A 19 2.85 11.46 -14.03
N VAL A 20 2.18 10.35 -13.72
CA VAL A 20 1.92 9.87 -12.35
C VAL A 20 3.17 9.20 -11.79
N VAL A 21 3.64 9.65 -10.62
CA VAL A 21 4.87 9.14 -10.00
C VAL A 21 4.52 8.29 -8.77
N PHE A 22 4.73 6.99 -8.89
CA PHE A 22 4.79 6.09 -7.74
C PHE A 22 6.20 6.13 -7.17
N ALA A 23 6.35 6.40 -5.88
CA ALA A 23 7.67 6.44 -5.27
C ALA A 23 7.64 5.85 -3.86
N THR A 24 8.54 4.90 -3.60
CA THR A 24 8.61 4.19 -2.32
C THR A 24 10.05 3.78 -2.01
N PRO A 25 10.37 3.48 -0.74
CA PRO A 25 11.67 2.97 -0.35
C PRO A 25 11.77 1.43 -0.45
N ALA A 26 10.91 0.81 -1.25
CA ALA A 26 10.80 -0.65 -1.39
C ALA A 26 11.76 -1.25 -2.43
N GLY A 27 12.51 -0.45 -3.18
CA GLY A 27 13.38 -0.98 -4.24
C GLY A 27 12.59 -1.73 -5.31
N ASN A 28 13.15 -2.83 -5.79
CA ASN A 28 12.52 -3.67 -6.82
C ASN A 28 11.70 -4.84 -6.23
N ALA A 29 11.32 -4.75 -4.96
CA ALA A 29 10.58 -5.79 -4.27
C ALA A 29 9.18 -6.00 -4.83
N LYS A 30 8.64 -7.22 -4.67
CA LYS A 30 7.23 -7.49 -4.93
C LYS A 30 6.34 -6.89 -3.84
N LEU A 31 5.20 -6.37 -4.27
CA LEU A 31 4.13 -5.88 -3.42
C LEU A 31 3.06 -6.95 -3.24
N PRO A 32 2.83 -7.45 -2.01
CA PRO A 32 1.63 -8.20 -1.69
C PRO A 32 0.45 -7.23 -1.58
N LEU A 33 -0.43 -7.26 -2.57
CA LEU A 33 -1.64 -6.45 -2.61
C LEU A 33 -2.87 -7.32 -2.34
N ILE A 34 -3.78 -6.81 -1.51
CA ILE A 34 -5.10 -7.41 -1.29
C ILE A 34 -6.18 -6.35 -1.45
N VAL A 35 -7.26 -6.70 -2.16
CA VAL A 35 -8.45 -5.83 -2.24
C VAL A 35 -9.38 -6.10 -1.07
N LEU A 36 -10.13 -5.08 -0.64
CA LEU A 36 -11.06 -5.24 0.49
C LEU A 36 -12.15 -6.28 0.22
N ARG A 37 -12.53 -6.48 -1.05
CA ARG A 37 -13.53 -7.48 -1.43
C ARG A 37 -13.05 -8.92 -1.17
N ASP A 38 -11.77 -9.21 -1.42
CA ASP A 38 -11.19 -10.53 -1.19
C ASP A 38 -11.03 -10.80 0.31
N ASN A 39 -10.73 -9.77 1.12
CA ASN A 39 -10.76 -9.90 2.59
C ASN A 39 -12.12 -10.39 3.10
N GLY A 40 -13.22 -9.92 2.51
CA GLY A 40 -14.57 -10.37 2.88
C GLY A 40 -14.79 -11.86 2.62
N LEU A 41 -14.27 -12.37 1.50
CA LEU A 41 -14.32 -13.80 1.18
C LEU A 41 -13.48 -14.61 2.17
N TRP A 42 -12.24 -14.21 2.43
CA TRP A 42 -11.35 -14.93 3.34
C TRP A 42 -11.86 -14.91 4.79
N ALA A 43 -12.45 -13.79 5.23
CA ALA A 43 -13.11 -13.72 6.52
C ALA A 43 -14.26 -14.73 6.62
N ARG A 44 -15.13 -14.82 5.61
CA ARG A 44 -16.18 -15.83 5.57
C ARG A 44 -15.62 -17.26 5.51
N TRP A 45 -14.60 -17.49 4.68
CA TRP A 45 -13.95 -18.80 4.52
C TRP A 45 -13.52 -19.38 5.86
N THR A 46 -12.93 -18.56 6.75
CA THR A 46 -12.52 -19.01 8.09
C THR A 46 -13.67 -19.48 8.99
N PHE A 47 -14.88 -18.94 8.79
CA PHE A 47 -16.06 -19.35 9.53
C PHE A 47 -16.68 -20.63 8.99
N ASP A 48 -16.62 -20.82 7.68
CA ASP A 48 -17.14 -22.00 6.99
C ASP A 48 -16.17 -23.21 7.13
N HIS A 49 -14.87 -22.96 7.33
CA HIS A 49 -13.80 -23.98 7.36
C HIS A 49 -13.00 -23.99 8.67
N ARG A 50 -13.69 -23.81 9.80
CA ARG A 50 -13.06 -23.68 11.12
C ARG A 50 -12.10 -24.81 11.48
N ALA A 51 -12.39 -26.05 11.08
CA ALA A 51 -11.52 -27.19 11.37
C ALA A 51 -10.11 -27.03 10.79
N GLU A 52 -10.01 -26.35 9.65
CA GLU A 52 -8.76 -26.12 8.91
C GLU A 52 -8.09 -24.80 9.33
N THR A 53 -8.90 -23.78 9.64
CA THR A 53 -8.39 -22.40 9.81
C THR A 53 -8.24 -21.95 11.26
N SER A 54 -8.83 -22.65 12.23
CA SER A 54 -8.78 -22.21 13.64
C SER A 54 -7.36 -22.23 14.18
N GLY A 55 -6.90 -21.08 14.70
CA GLY A 55 -5.55 -20.92 15.24
C GLY A 55 -4.43 -20.90 14.19
N ARG A 56 -4.77 -20.70 12.91
CA ARG A 56 -3.82 -20.57 11.80
C ARG A 56 -3.73 -19.13 11.32
N ASP A 57 -2.54 -18.73 10.90
CA ASP A 57 -2.35 -17.50 10.12
C ASP A 57 -2.66 -17.78 8.66
N LEU A 58 -3.54 -16.97 8.06
CA LEU A 58 -3.86 -17.05 6.63
C LEU A 58 -3.11 -15.96 5.88
N ASP A 59 -2.01 -16.36 5.25
CA ASP A 59 -1.17 -15.48 4.42
C ASP A 59 -1.79 -15.23 3.04
N VAL A 60 -2.95 -14.60 3.02
CA VAL A 60 -3.73 -14.37 1.79
C VAL A 60 -3.39 -13.04 1.15
N VAL A 61 -3.29 -13.04 -0.18
CA VAL A 61 -3.09 -11.85 -1.01
C VAL A 61 -3.96 -11.98 -2.26
N SER A 62 -4.40 -10.85 -2.82
CA SER A 62 -5.04 -10.87 -4.13
C SER A 62 -4.00 -11.06 -5.24
N GLU A 63 -2.88 -10.34 -5.13
CA GLU A 63 -1.85 -10.37 -6.15
C GLU A 63 -0.46 -10.00 -5.59
N LEU A 64 0.57 -10.62 -6.14
CA LEU A 64 1.97 -10.23 -5.95
C LEU A 64 2.44 -9.44 -7.17
N VAL A 65 2.64 -8.14 -7.02
CA VAL A 65 2.90 -7.24 -8.15
C VAL A 65 4.30 -6.62 -8.05
N ARG A 66 5.06 -6.60 -9.15
CA ARG A 66 6.28 -5.78 -9.24
C ARG A 66 5.91 -4.34 -9.61
N TRP A 67 6.69 -3.36 -9.16
CA TRP A 67 6.45 -1.96 -9.46
C TRP A 67 6.36 -1.65 -10.97
N ASP A 68 7.18 -2.30 -11.80
CA ASP A 68 7.12 -2.12 -13.26
C ASP A 68 5.80 -2.62 -13.84
N ASP A 69 5.29 -3.74 -13.34
CA ASP A 69 4.02 -4.30 -13.78
C ASP A 69 2.85 -3.45 -13.29
N LEU A 70 2.97 -2.86 -12.09
CA LEU A 70 2.02 -1.88 -11.57
C LEU A 70 1.92 -0.66 -12.49
N VAL A 71 3.06 -0.08 -12.86
CA VAL A 71 3.11 1.10 -13.75
C VAL A 71 2.55 0.79 -15.14
N LYS A 72 2.94 -0.35 -15.72
CA LYS A 72 2.40 -0.81 -17.01
C LYS A 72 0.90 -0.98 -16.96
N THR A 73 0.40 -1.67 -15.93
CA THR A 73 -1.03 -1.93 -15.75
C THR A 73 -1.80 -0.64 -15.53
N PHE A 74 -1.30 0.25 -14.67
CA PHE A 74 -1.90 1.57 -14.43
C PHE A 74 -2.00 2.36 -15.74
N THR A 75 -0.92 2.39 -16.54
CA THR A 75 -0.91 3.10 -17.83
C THR A 75 -1.90 2.48 -18.80
N LYS A 76 -1.98 1.15 -18.88
CA LYS A 76 -2.92 0.41 -19.73
C LYS A 76 -4.38 0.68 -19.37
N VAL A 77 -4.72 0.67 -18.08
CA VAL A 77 -6.10 0.81 -17.60
C VAL A 77 -6.57 2.26 -17.61
N THR A 78 -5.69 3.21 -17.25
CA THR A 78 -6.07 4.62 -17.10
C THR A 78 -5.76 5.51 -18.31
N GLY A 79 -4.86 5.06 -19.19
CA GLY A 79 -4.32 5.86 -20.28
C GLY A 79 -3.35 6.98 -19.84
N LYS A 80 -3.07 7.11 -18.53
CA LYS A 80 -2.15 8.14 -18.00
C LYS A 80 -0.72 7.61 -17.96
N PRO A 81 0.29 8.38 -18.38
CA PRO A 81 1.68 7.99 -18.22
C PRO A 81 2.01 7.83 -16.73
N ALA A 82 2.77 6.80 -16.37
CA ALA A 82 3.21 6.58 -15.01
C ALA A 82 4.66 6.11 -14.96
N VAL A 83 5.32 6.37 -13.83
CA VAL A 83 6.69 5.90 -13.54
C VAL A 83 6.82 5.47 -12.09
N TYR A 84 7.74 4.54 -11.83
CA TYR A 84 8.16 4.18 -10.49
C TYR A 84 9.55 4.76 -10.16
N ARG A 85 9.72 5.27 -8.94
CA ARG A 85 11.00 5.71 -8.38
C ARG A 85 11.27 5.03 -7.04
N SER A 86 12.36 4.27 -6.97
CA SER A 86 12.87 3.79 -5.69
C SER A 86 13.61 4.92 -4.97
N LEU A 87 13.19 5.23 -3.75
CA LEU A 87 13.82 6.23 -2.88
C LEU A 87 14.59 5.57 -1.74
N THR A 88 15.51 6.28 -1.10
CA THR A 88 15.95 5.91 0.25
C THR A 88 14.85 6.22 1.27
N LEU A 89 14.91 5.61 2.46
CA LEU A 89 13.97 5.96 3.55
C LEU A 89 14.06 7.45 3.90
N ASP A 90 15.25 8.04 3.92
CA ASP A 90 15.43 9.46 4.23
C ASP A 90 14.84 10.37 3.15
N GLN A 91 15.05 10.04 1.87
CA GLN A 91 14.40 10.73 0.76
C GLN A 91 12.88 10.62 0.84
N TRP A 92 12.35 9.43 1.14
CA TRP A 92 10.91 9.22 1.29
C TRP A 92 10.36 10.07 2.44
N TRP A 93 10.99 10.04 3.62
CA TRP A 93 10.54 10.83 4.79
C TRP A 93 10.67 12.34 4.61
N ALA A 94 11.58 12.82 3.76
CA ALA A 94 11.69 14.25 3.45
C ALA A 94 10.41 14.81 2.80
N ASN A 95 9.58 13.95 2.20
CA ASN A 95 8.29 14.33 1.61
C ASN A 95 7.16 14.47 2.63
N PHE A 96 7.40 14.19 3.91
CA PHE A 96 6.37 14.23 4.96
C PHE A 96 6.68 15.29 6.02
N ASP A 97 5.64 15.90 6.59
CA ASP A 97 5.76 16.85 7.68
C ASP A 97 6.12 16.17 9.01
N ASP A 98 6.31 16.98 10.04
CA ASP A 98 6.76 16.51 11.35
C ASP A 98 5.76 15.58 12.07
N ARG A 99 4.53 15.41 11.54
CA ARG A 99 3.56 14.44 12.09
C ARG A 99 4.06 13.01 12.00
N ALA A 100 5.03 12.70 11.12
CA ALA A 100 5.68 11.40 11.10
C ALA A 100 6.32 11.02 12.45
N ASN A 101 6.66 12.00 13.30
CA ASN A 101 7.23 11.77 14.64
C ASN A 101 6.16 11.60 15.74
N ASN A 102 4.87 11.67 15.40
CA ASN A 102 3.80 11.35 16.33
C ASN A 102 3.69 9.83 16.56
N PRO A 103 3.16 9.39 17.72
CA PRO A 103 2.85 7.99 17.95
C PRO A 103 1.89 7.44 16.88
N MET A 104 2.10 6.18 16.50
CA MET A 104 1.22 5.48 15.55
C MET A 104 -0.17 5.23 16.17
N ALA A 105 -0.21 4.91 17.47
CA ALA A 105 -1.45 4.68 18.19
C ALA A 105 -2.09 6.00 18.62
N SER A 106 -3.38 6.17 18.31
CA SER A 106 -4.09 7.45 18.50
C SER A 106 -4.34 7.83 19.96
N ASP A 107 -4.25 6.88 20.89
CA ASP A 107 -4.39 7.10 22.34
C ASP A 107 -3.09 7.57 23.02
N LYS A 108 -1.98 7.61 22.27
CA LYS A 108 -0.64 7.94 22.77
C LYS A 108 -0.27 9.40 22.52
N LYS A 109 0.68 9.90 23.33
CA LYS A 109 1.15 11.30 23.25
C LYS A 109 2.58 11.35 22.73
N ARG A 110 2.88 12.36 21.92
CA ARG A 110 4.24 12.58 21.45
C ARG A 110 5.20 12.69 22.64
N GLY A 111 6.28 11.91 22.60
CA GLY A 111 7.30 11.87 23.66
C GLY A 111 7.05 10.83 24.76
N ASP A 112 5.98 10.03 24.69
CA ASP A 112 5.71 8.98 25.69
C ASP A 112 6.51 7.68 25.49
N GLY A 113 7.41 7.65 24.51
CA GLY A 113 8.23 6.47 24.17
C GLY A 113 7.55 5.45 23.26
N SER A 114 6.28 5.66 22.87
CA SER A 114 5.58 4.79 21.93
C SER A 114 6.17 4.85 20.52
N THR A 115 5.98 3.76 19.77
CA THR A 115 6.40 3.68 18.36
C THR A 115 5.78 4.80 17.53
N THR A 116 6.63 5.57 16.86
CA THR A 116 6.18 6.64 15.97
C THR A 116 5.71 6.11 14.62
N ILE A 117 4.91 6.91 13.90
CA ILE A 117 4.54 6.64 12.50
C ILE A 117 5.82 6.40 11.67
N LYS A 118 6.85 7.21 11.90
CA LYS A 118 8.15 7.09 11.23
C LYS A 118 8.80 5.74 11.45
N GLN A 119 8.86 5.29 12.70
CA GLN A 119 9.46 4.00 13.05
C GLN A 119 8.65 2.83 12.45
N ASN A 120 7.32 2.86 12.60
CA ASN A 120 6.43 1.81 12.12
C ASN A 120 6.53 1.62 10.59
N PHE A 121 6.37 2.70 9.82
CA PHE A 121 6.43 2.60 8.36
C PHE A 121 7.85 2.35 7.85
N SER A 122 8.90 2.80 8.54
CA SER A 122 10.28 2.44 8.17
C SER A 122 10.53 0.94 8.32
N ALA A 123 9.99 0.30 9.36
CA ALA A 123 10.06 -1.15 9.53
C ALA A 123 9.25 -1.88 8.46
N PHE A 124 8.01 -1.46 8.22
CA PHE A 124 7.14 -1.98 7.15
C PHE A 124 7.85 -1.97 5.78
N TRP A 125 8.47 -0.85 5.42
CA TRP A 125 9.19 -0.75 4.15
C TRP A 125 10.41 -1.65 4.05
N ARG A 126 11.14 -1.87 5.16
CA ARG A 126 12.26 -2.81 5.19
C ARG A 126 11.79 -4.24 5.00
N VAL A 127 10.70 -4.64 5.65
CA VAL A 127 10.07 -5.95 5.48
C VAL A 127 9.71 -6.21 4.01
N LEU A 128 9.12 -5.21 3.34
CA LEU A 128 8.81 -5.30 1.91
C LEU A 128 10.07 -5.33 1.04
N ARG A 129 10.99 -4.38 1.23
CA ARG A 129 12.21 -4.25 0.44
C ARG A 129 13.08 -5.51 0.50
N ASP A 130 13.17 -6.10 1.69
CA ASP A 130 13.97 -7.31 1.94
C ASP A 130 13.16 -8.59 1.62
N GLU A 131 11.98 -8.43 1.00
CA GLU A 131 11.10 -9.50 0.50
C GLU A 131 10.72 -10.54 1.57
N LEU A 132 10.59 -10.13 2.83
CA LEU A 132 10.37 -11.06 3.95
C LEU A 132 8.96 -11.65 4.00
N ILE A 133 8.01 -11.10 3.23
CA ILE A 133 6.59 -11.53 3.22
C ILE A 133 6.08 -11.88 1.81
N ILE A 134 6.97 -12.08 0.83
CA ILE A 134 6.56 -12.35 -0.56
C ILE A 134 6.24 -13.82 -0.83
N ASP A 135 6.64 -14.72 0.06
CA ASP A 135 6.29 -16.14 -0.06
C ASP A 135 4.81 -16.31 0.28
N LYS A 136 4.01 -16.55 -0.76
CA LYS A 136 2.55 -16.66 -0.71
C LYS A 136 2.14 -17.79 -1.62
N ASP A 137 1.35 -18.72 -1.10
CA ASP A 137 0.83 -19.85 -1.88
C ASP A 137 -0.30 -19.39 -2.80
N MET A 138 0.09 -18.79 -3.93
CA MET A 138 -0.85 -18.27 -4.92
C MET A 138 -1.69 -19.37 -5.56
N ASP A 139 -1.17 -20.60 -5.65
CA ASP A 139 -1.90 -21.72 -6.23
C ASP A 139 -3.00 -22.19 -5.27
N TRP A 140 -2.70 -22.29 -3.98
CA TRP A 140 -3.72 -22.53 -2.95
C TRP A 140 -4.77 -21.42 -2.91
N ILE A 141 -4.35 -20.16 -2.88
CA ILE A 141 -5.26 -18.99 -2.91
C ILE A 141 -6.22 -19.09 -4.10
N ARG A 142 -5.69 -19.36 -5.31
CA ARG A 142 -6.50 -19.46 -6.54
C ARG A 142 -7.35 -20.73 -6.60
N SER A 143 -6.96 -21.81 -5.91
CA SER A 143 -7.80 -23.01 -5.82
C SER A 143 -9.07 -22.76 -5.00
N ILE A 144 -8.97 -21.95 -3.95
CA ILE A 144 -10.09 -21.60 -3.07
C ILE A 144 -10.90 -20.42 -3.61
N HIS A 145 -10.22 -19.41 -4.15
CA HIS A 145 -10.82 -18.22 -4.74
C HIS A 145 -10.34 -18.00 -6.17
N PRO A 146 -10.86 -18.75 -7.16
CA PRO A 146 -10.45 -18.62 -8.56
C PRO A 146 -10.73 -17.22 -9.14
N GLU A 147 -11.69 -16.49 -8.55
CA GLU A 147 -12.06 -15.14 -8.95
C GLU A 147 -11.28 -14.04 -8.21
N THR A 148 -10.17 -14.39 -7.55
CA THR A 148 -9.27 -13.44 -6.88
C THR A 148 -8.99 -12.23 -7.78
N TYR A 149 -9.04 -11.05 -7.18
CA TYR A 149 -8.90 -9.80 -7.91
C TYR A 149 -7.48 -9.59 -8.41
N THR A 150 -7.35 -8.98 -9.59
CA THR A 150 -6.08 -8.50 -10.13
C THR A 150 -6.10 -6.99 -10.24
N LEU A 151 -4.91 -6.40 -10.37
CA LEU A 151 -4.72 -4.97 -10.59
C LEU A 151 -5.49 -4.48 -11.82
N GLU A 152 -5.56 -5.29 -12.88
CA GLU A 152 -6.33 -4.98 -14.10
C GLU A 152 -7.84 -5.04 -13.90
N ARG A 153 -8.35 -5.94 -13.05
CA ARG A 153 -9.80 -6.11 -12.87
C ARG A 153 -10.42 -4.99 -12.03
N GLU A 154 -9.61 -4.21 -11.32
CA GLU A 154 -10.10 -3.07 -10.58
C GLU A 154 -10.18 -1.79 -11.43
N ASN A 155 -11.24 -1.68 -12.23
CA ASN A 155 -11.37 -0.64 -13.27
C ASN A 155 -11.65 0.81 -12.78
N ASN A 156 -11.79 1.04 -11.47
CA ASN A 156 -12.21 2.36 -10.95
C ASN A 156 -11.09 3.14 -10.25
N TYR A 157 -9.82 2.72 -10.41
CA TYR A 157 -8.68 3.43 -9.85
C TYR A 157 -8.11 4.45 -10.85
N ASP A 158 -8.13 5.73 -10.49
CA ASP A 158 -7.68 6.84 -11.33
C ASP A 158 -6.34 7.47 -10.89
N GLY A 159 -5.71 6.88 -9.88
CA GLY A 159 -4.48 7.39 -9.25
C GLY A 159 -4.71 8.37 -8.11
N THR A 160 -5.96 8.69 -7.75
CA THR A 160 -6.25 9.60 -6.63
C THR A 160 -6.13 8.87 -5.29
N GLY A 161 -5.31 9.42 -4.40
CA GLY A 161 -5.25 8.97 -3.01
C GLY A 161 -6.60 9.20 -2.32
N LYS A 162 -7.09 8.20 -1.57
CA LYS A 162 -8.32 8.30 -0.76
C LYS A 162 -7.99 7.98 0.69
N THR A 163 -8.64 8.69 1.60
CA THR A 163 -8.48 8.42 3.02
C THR A 163 -9.37 7.25 3.44
N SER A 164 -8.76 6.11 3.76
CA SER A 164 -9.47 4.89 4.17
C SER A 164 -9.62 4.75 5.69
N LEU A 165 -8.83 5.49 6.48
CA LEU A 165 -8.83 5.39 7.95
C LEU A 165 -9.96 6.23 8.56
N LYS A 166 -10.78 5.60 9.41
CA LYS A 166 -11.96 6.20 10.06
C LYS A 166 -11.66 7.54 10.76
N ASN A 167 -10.54 7.63 11.47
CA ASN A 167 -10.13 8.84 12.20
C ASN A 167 -9.53 9.94 11.31
N ALA A 168 -9.31 9.63 10.03
CA ALA A 168 -8.71 10.52 9.05
C ALA A 168 -9.73 10.96 7.98
N LEU A 169 -10.96 10.41 7.99
CA LEU A 169 -12.04 10.78 7.08
C LEU A 169 -12.31 12.30 7.16
N GLY A 170 -12.26 12.98 6.01
CA GLY A 170 -12.45 14.44 5.91
C GLY A 170 -11.18 15.29 6.09
N GLN A 171 -10.04 14.70 6.46
CA GLN A 171 -8.77 15.44 6.49
C GLN A 171 -8.21 15.62 5.07
N LYS A 172 -7.95 16.88 4.66
CA LYS A 172 -7.39 17.22 3.33
C LYS A 172 -5.95 16.73 3.11
N ASN A 173 -5.20 16.50 4.20
CA ASN A 173 -3.85 15.96 4.17
C ASN A 173 -3.63 15.06 5.39
N PRO A 174 -4.22 13.86 5.42
CA PRO A 174 -4.20 13.01 6.61
C PRO A 174 -2.81 12.45 6.91
N TRP A 175 -1.92 12.50 5.92
CA TRP A 175 -0.61 11.87 5.96
C TRP A 175 0.55 12.85 6.05
N GLY A 176 0.27 14.16 6.00
CA GLY A 176 1.30 15.19 6.13
C GLY A 176 2.21 15.32 4.92
N PHE A 177 1.72 15.02 3.73
CA PHE A 177 2.49 15.20 2.50
C PHE A 177 2.89 16.67 2.32
N ARG A 178 4.16 16.91 1.98
CA ARG A 178 4.69 18.24 1.65
C ARG A 178 4.62 18.43 0.14
N PRO A 179 3.69 19.25 -0.38
CA PRO A 179 3.45 19.39 -1.83
C PRO A 179 4.66 19.89 -2.61
N ASP A 180 5.58 20.62 -1.97
CA ASP A 180 6.69 21.27 -2.64
C ASP A 180 7.91 20.36 -2.84
N PHE A 181 8.04 19.26 -2.08
CA PHE A 181 9.23 18.40 -2.14
C PHE A 181 9.16 17.35 -3.26
N ALA A 182 7.94 16.98 -3.68
CA ALA A 182 7.73 15.94 -4.67
C ALA A 182 7.70 16.47 -6.13
N LYS A 183 7.77 17.80 -6.33
CA LYS A 183 7.75 18.43 -7.65
C LYS A 183 8.93 18.02 -8.54
N ASP A 184 10.05 17.64 -7.91
CA ASP A 184 11.29 17.26 -8.59
C ASP A 184 11.45 15.73 -8.77
N LEU A 185 10.46 14.92 -8.37
CA LEU A 185 10.43 13.45 -8.55
C LEU A 185 9.88 13.01 -9.91
#